data_AF-A0A654EV06-F1
#
_entry.id   AF-A0A654EV06-F1
#
_cell.length_a   1.000
_cell.length_b   1.000
_cell.length_c   1.000
_cell.angle_alpha   90.00
_cell.angle_beta   90.00
_cell.angle_gamma   90.00
#
_symmetry.space_group_name_H-M   'P 1'
#
loop_
_entity.id
_entity.type
_entity.pdbx_description
1 polymer ?
#
loop_
_entity_poly.entity_id
_entity_poly.type
_entity_poly.pdbx_seq_one_letter_code
_entity_poly.pdbx_strand_id
1 'polypeptide(L)'
;MRVWKSCTREYIVKTNKERKPYKLKLNKFANLTDVEFVNAHTCFDMSDHKKILDSKPFFYENMTQAPDSLDWREKGAVTNVKDQGPTCSKKS
;
A
#
# COMPACT_ATOMS: atom_id res chain seq x y z
N MET A 1 -16.83 2.14 26.70
CA MET A 1 -17.54 2.32 25.41
C MET A 1 -16.58 2.99 24.42
N ARG A 2 -16.29 2.37 23.27
CA ARG A 2 -15.26 2.86 22.33
C ARG A 2 -15.88 3.78 21.27
N VAL A 3 -15.56 5.06 21.36
CA VAL A 3 -16.02 6.18 20.50
C VAL A 3 -15.56 6.02 19.01
N TRP A 4 -14.65 5.10 18.72
CA TRP A 4 -13.88 5.05 17.47
C TRP A 4 -14.57 4.45 16.23
N LYS A 5 -15.55 3.53 16.39
CA LYS A 5 -16.20 2.90 15.20
C LYS A 5 -17.11 3.87 14.43
N SER A 6 -17.58 4.96 15.06
CA SER A 6 -18.50 5.93 14.43
C SER A 6 -17.76 6.83 13.44
N CYS A 7 -16.65 7.45 13.88
CA CYS A 7 -15.90 8.42 13.07
C CYS A 7 -15.38 7.82 11.76
N THR A 8 -14.81 6.61 11.78
CA THR A 8 -14.32 5.94 10.57
C THR A 8 -15.45 5.65 9.58
N ARG A 9 -16.62 5.23 10.07
CA ARG A 9 -17.80 4.96 9.23
C ARG A 9 -18.32 6.25 8.61
N GLU A 10 -18.44 7.32 9.40
CA GLU A 10 -18.88 8.63 8.93
C GLU A 10 -17.93 9.18 7.87
N TYR A 11 -16.62 9.04 8.07
CA TYR A 11 -15.59 9.43 7.11
C TYR A 11 -15.72 8.67 5.78
N ILE A 12 -15.96 7.35 5.82
CA ILE A 12 -16.19 6.53 4.62
C ILE A 12 -17.45 7.00 3.88
N VAL A 13 -18.56 7.19 4.58
CA VAL A 13 -19.82 7.63 3.96
C VAL A 13 -19.67 9.02 3.35
N LYS A 14 -19.00 9.95 4.05
CA LYS A 14 -18.71 11.30 3.53
C LYS A 14 -17.86 11.23 2.26
N THR A 15 -16.76 10.51 2.29
CA THR A 15 -15.82 10.41 1.15
C THR A 15 -16.46 9.70 -0.05
N ASN A 16 -17.29 8.68 0.17
CA ASN A 16 -17.96 7.97 -0.91
C ASN A 16 -19.12 8.75 -1.56
N LYS A 17 -19.65 9.78 -0.87
CA LYS A 17 -20.60 10.72 -1.46
C LYS A 17 -19.91 11.70 -2.42
N GLU A 18 -18.62 11.93 -2.23
CA GLU A 18 -17.81 12.72 -3.17
C GLU A 18 -17.57 11.91 -4.45
N ARG A 19 -17.53 12.58 -5.60
CA ARG A 19 -17.30 11.94 -6.92
C ARG A 19 -15.82 11.66 -7.15
N LYS A 20 -15.22 10.83 -6.30
CA LYS A 20 -13.82 10.40 -6.39
C LYS A 20 -13.67 9.16 -7.26
N PRO A 21 -12.50 8.95 -7.92
CA PRO A 21 -12.24 7.75 -8.71
C PRO A 21 -12.02 6.48 -7.86
N TYR A 22 -12.17 6.58 -6.54
CA TYR A 22 -12.05 5.48 -5.59
C TYR A 22 -13.18 5.52 -4.56
N LYS A 23 -13.41 4.37 -3.92
CA LYS A 23 -14.36 4.23 -2.82
C LYS A 23 -13.66 3.63 -1.60
N LEU A 24 -14.00 4.14 -0.43
CA LEU A 24 -13.56 3.60 0.85
C LEU A 24 -14.55 2.55 1.36
N LYS A 25 -14.04 1.59 2.13
CA LYS A 25 -14.86 0.59 2.82
C LYS A 25 -14.29 0.30 4.19
N LEU A 26 -15.12 -0.23 5.08
CA LEU A 26 -14.65 -0.76 6.36
C LEU A 26 -13.76 -1.98 6.08
N ASN A 27 -12.51 -1.91 6.52
CA ASN A 27 -11.53 -2.98 6.42
C ASN A 27 -11.05 -3.41 7.82
N LYS A 28 -10.09 -4.34 7.88
CA LYS A 28 -9.55 -4.87 9.15
C LYS A 28 -8.83 -3.82 10.03
N PHE A 29 -8.58 -2.63 9.49
CA PHE A 29 -7.88 -1.52 10.16
C PHE A 29 -8.82 -0.40 10.60
N ALA A 30 -10.14 -0.56 10.42
CA ALA A 30 -11.12 0.51 10.71
C ALA A 30 -11.18 0.94 12.19
N ASN A 31 -10.55 0.17 13.09
CA ASN A 31 -10.43 0.46 14.52
C ASN A 31 -9.10 1.11 14.91
N LEU A 32 -8.16 1.30 13.98
CA LEU A 32 -6.89 1.95 14.21
C LEU A 32 -6.98 3.42 13.78
N THR A 33 -6.28 4.28 14.51
CA THR A 33 -5.99 5.65 14.06
C THR A 33 -4.96 5.62 12.93
N ASP A 34 -4.89 6.69 12.13
CA ASP A 34 -3.90 6.80 11.06
C ASP A 34 -2.47 6.65 11.58
N VAL A 35 -2.18 7.21 12.77
CA VAL A 35 -0.86 7.10 13.42
C VAL A 35 -0.55 5.67 13.84
N GLU A 36 -1.51 4.97 14.46
CA GLU A 36 -1.34 3.56 14.85
C GLU A 36 -1.16 2.66 13.62
N PHE A 37 -1.93 2.92 12.55
CA PHE A 37 -1.83 2.16 11.30
C PHE A 37 -0.45 2.34 10.65
N VAL A 38 0.03 3.58 10.53
CA VAL A 38 1.35 3.88 9.95
C VAL A 38 2.46 3.20 10.76
N ASN A 39 2.46 3.38 12.08
CA ASN A 39 3.52 2.83 12.94
C ASN A 39 3.58 1.30 12.91
N ALA A 40 2.44 0.61 12.81
CA ALA A 40 2.38 -0.85 12.86
C ALA A 40 2.47 -1.53 11.48
N HIS A 41 1.97 -0.91 10.41
CA HIS A 41 1.72 -1.59 9.14
C HIS A 41 2.42 -1.01 7.90
N THR A 42 2.99 0.20 7.94
CA THR A 42 3.70 0.72 6.75
C THR A 42 5.18 0.45 6.77
N CYS A 43 5.77 0.23 7.95
CA CYS A 43 7.18 -0.11 8.14
C CYS A 43 8.15 0.82 7.40
N PHE A 44 7.68 2.05 7.17
CA PHE A 44 8.32 3.03 6.33
C PHE A 44 9.38 3.75 7.16
N ASP A 45 10.66 3.50 6.83
CA ASP A 45 11.79 4.16 7.45
C ASP A 45 12.37 5.18 6.46
N MET A 46 12.19 6.48 6.75
CA MET A 46 12.70 7.56 5.90
C MET A 46 14.24 7.64 5.89
N SER A 47 14.93 6.92 6.79
CA SER A 47 16.39 6.92 6.85
C SER A 47 17.06 6.07 5.76
N ASP A 48 16.30 5.19 5.08
CA ASP A 48 16.82 4.22 4.11
C ASP A 48 16.97 4.76 2.67
N HIS A 49 16.92 6.08 2.48
CA HIS A 49 17.30 6.72 1.21
C HIS A 49 18.81 6.67 0.99
N LYS A 50 19.40 5.47 0.90
CA LYS A 50 20.72 5.30 0.32
C LYS A 50 20.65 5.77 -1.13
N LYS A 51 21.33 6.88 -1.43
CA LYS A 51 21.64 7.27 -2.81
C LYS A 51 22.39 6.09 -3.44
N ILE A 52 21.74 5.39 -4.37
CA ILE A 52 22.38 4.36 -5.18
C ILE A 52 23.37 5.12 -6.08
N LEU A 53 24.62 5.24 -5.63
CA LEU A 53 25.68 5.92 -6.35
C LEU A 53 26.32 5.05 -7.44
N ASP A 54 25.88 3.79 -7.55
CA ASP A 54 26.47 2.80 -8.46
C ASP A 54 25.37 2.04 -9.21
N SER A 55 24.70 2.75 -10.13
CA SER A 55 23.66 2.14 -10.96
C SER A 55 24.27 1.55 -12.22
N LYS A 56 24.18 0.23 -12.37
CA LYS A 56 24.34 -0.41 -13.69
C LYS A 56 23.31 0.19 -14.66
N PRO A 57 23.64 0.28 -15.97
CA PRO A 57 22.68 0.74 -16.96
C PRO A 57 21.44 -0.16 -16.96
N PHE A 58 20.27 0.45 -17.14
CA PHE A 58 19.00 -0.26 -17.20
C PHE A 58 18.95 -1.11 -18.47
N PHE A 59 18.76 -2.42 -18.31
CA PHE A 59 18.94 -3.38 -19.41
C PHE A 59 17.89 -3.26 -20.53
N TYR A 60 16.69 -2.77 -20.23
CA TYR A 60 15.57 -2.72 -21.18
C TYR A 60 15.32 -1.32 -21.77
N GLU A 61 16.33 -0.46 -21.77
CA GLU A 61 16.22 0.93 -22.26
C GLU A 61 15.73 1.01 -23.72
N ASN A 62 16.15 0.07 -24.57
CA ASN A 62 15.81 0.04 -25.99
C ASN A 62 14.52 -0.73 -26.32
N MET A 63 13.71 -1.10 -25.31
CA MET A 63 12.47 -1.83 -25.54
C MET A 63 11.39 -0.89 -26.08
N THR A 64 11.10 -0.98 -27.38
CA THR A 64 10.15 -0.09 -28.06
C THR A 64 8.71 -0.62 -28.10
N GLN A 65 8.51 -1.90 -27.78
CA GLN A 65 7.20 -2.57 -27.86
C GLN A 65 6.79 -3.07 -26.48
N ALA A 66 5.95 -2.29 -25.79
CA ALA A 66 5.30 -2.69 -24.55
C ALA A 66 3.77 -2.67 -24.75
N PRO A 67 3.02 -3.55 -24.07
CA PRO A 67 1.56 -3.55 -24.14
C PRO A 67 0.97 -2.34 -23.41
N ASP A 68 -0.21 -1.89 -23.83
CA ASP A 68 -0.95 -0.79 -23.18
C ASP A 68 -1.39 -1.12 -21.74
N SER A 69 -1.54 -2.42 -21.43
CA SER A 69 -1.86 -2.92 -20.11
C SER A 69 -1.18 -4.26 -19.86
N LEU A 70 -0.68 -4.47 -18.64
CA LEU A 70 0.00 -5.70 -18.23
C LEU A 70 -0.38 -6.07 -16.80
N ASP A 71 -0.96 -7.25 -16.63
CA ASP A 71 -1.19 -7.86 -15.32
C ASP A 71 -0.39 -9.17 -15.19
N TRP A 72 0.65 -9.15 -14.35
CA TRP A 72 1.48 -10.32 -14.09
C TRP A 72 0.74 -11.47 -13.38
N ARG A 73 -0.40 -11.18 -12.74
CA ARG A 73 -1.25 -12.21 -12.10
C ARG A 73 -1.84 -13.14 -13.15
N GLU A 74 -2.24 -12.60 -14.31
CA GLU A 74 -2.75 -13.39 -15.44
C GLU A 74 -1.68 -14.30 -16.05
N LYS A 75 -0.41 -13.96 -15.88
CA LYS A 75 0.74 -14.75 -16.32
C LYS A 75 1.20 -15.79 -15.30
N GLY A 76 0.55 -15.88 -14.13
CA GLY A 76 0.93 -16.81 -13.06
C GLY A 76 2.25 -16.46 -12.36
N ALA A 77 2.80 -15.27 -12.59
CA ALA A 77 4.06 -14.82 -11.99
C ALA A 77 3.87 -14.24 -10.57
N VAL A 78 2.62 -14.00 -10.15
CA VAL A 78 2.28 -13.38 -8.86
C VAL A 78 1.55 -14.38 -7.97
N THR A 79 2.09 -14.61 -6.78
CA THR A 79 1.45 -15.45 -5.76
C THR A 79 0.30 -14.73 -5.05
N ASN A 80 -0.52 -15.47 -4.30
CA ASN A 80 -1.59 -14.90 -3.48
C ASN A 80 -1.09 -13.83 -2.49
N VAL A 81 -1.96 -12.86 -2.20
CA VAL A 81 -1.68 -11.79 -1.22
C VAL A 81 -1.46 -12.39 0.17
N LYS A 82 -0.34 -12.03 0.81
CA LYS A 82 0.03 -12.44 2.17
C LYS A 82 -0.28 -11.34 3.19
N ASP A 83 -0.23 -11.69 4.47
CA ASP A 83 -0.34 -10.73 5.59
C ASP A 83 1.03 -10.53 6.23
N GLN A 84 1.52 -9.29 6.28
CA GLN A 84 2.80 -8.92 6.89
C GLN A 84 2.72 -8.81 8.43
N GLY A 85 1.51 -8.75 9.00
CA GLY A 85 1.32 -8.56 10.43
C GLY A 85 1.56 -7.11 10.92
N PRO A 86 1.45 -6.89 12.24
CA PRO A 86 1.57 -5.57 12.89
C PRO A 86 3.00 -5.18 13.29
N THR A 87 3.97 -6.01 12.97
CA THR A 87 5.39 -5.75 13.24
C THR A 87 6.18 -6.14 12.01
N CYS A 88 6.87 -5.20 11.39
CA CYS A 88 7.92 -5.58 10.47
C CYS A 88 9.11 -6.09 11.26
N SER A 89 9.41 -7.37 11.07
CA SER A 89 10.68 -7.93 11.48
C SER A 89 11.79 -7.20 10.71
N LYS A 90 12.32 -6.11 11.29
CA LYS A 90 13.62 -5.58 10.91
C LYS A 90 14.59 -6.73 11.14
N LYS A 91 15.02 -7.42 10.08
CA LYS A 91 16.17 -8.31 10.21
C LYS A 91 17.36 -7.40 10.51
N SER A 92 17.84 -7.48 11.75
CA SER A 92 19.16 -6.97 12.15
C SER A 92 20.26 -7.71 11.42
#